data_AF-A0A502EHN1-F1
#
_entry.id   AF-A0A502EHN1-F1
#
_cell.length_a   1.000
_cell.length_b   1.000
_cell.length_c   1.000
_cell.angle_alpha   90.00
_cell.angle_beta   90.00
_cell.angle_gamma   90.00
#
_symmetry.space_group_name_H-M   'P 1'
#
loop_
_entity.id
_entity.type
_entity.pdbx_description
1 polymer ?
#
loop_
_entity_poly.entity_id
_entity_poly.type
_entity_poly.pdbx_seq_one_letter_code
_entity_poly.pdbx_strand_id
1 'polypeptide(L)'
;MTTEDMTCRVCDENVPHGEFCGNCGAAVSPRPGDGPSWFRLSTYSAAPAEHVLSPRVTSTIFPALPRRSRPAFGLALLVVVALMPGIALPMWQAALIGLAGFGLPLLFLAYLGETHAFSDLSIGTVVTTAVLGVAFGVGWALATDAAIARTEDDALGLPVSTLRLLVTVLAIPLGFLVLLLAPMIVVRLWRPGVRESLNGFTIGSFGALCFVSAGTLTRLAPEFENGPIGDASRSPVDLVTAGLIQGVALPLTAAAVGGAVGATLWFVPRVDSQRQPPWYALSSPVPAVTFGVVAYLGLGMLELLAPPEVVQIGIYALLVVLALYVLRIVVHSTLLLEDPRRGYTSEPLSCPQCDRVVPDLPFCPRCGAAHHAARTSSASTARLLLTVSISLAVVMIASVAVSSWLTPPAALVVCPPDCGRPPISKPIAINPRFTPDGGEFSVSYPGPQTAYEAHFEPNGVVLDLGAGDGGTLRLFGQPANGQSPKQIADDLLKAHFPNATFDYEIPNAFVGYQLGYGEVADDYPADAIGDDGRNRVLIMVAVKNDYALVAAAAGPFREFSPDFGSGHPSGANFFLALDMAKYVNSFTWRGDPPR
;
A
#
# COMPACT_ATOMS: atom_id res chain seq x y z
N MET A 1 47.90 -16.74 31.75
CA MET A 1 47.65 -17.25 30.38
C MET A 1 47.86 -16.06 29.48
N THR A 2 49.00 -15.98 28.79
CA THR A 2 49.34 -14.87 27.89
C THR A 2 48.38 -14.94 26.71
N THR A 3 47.40 -14.04 26.64
CA THR A 3 46.59 -13.86 25.43
C THR A 3 47.55 -13.37 24.35
N GLU A 4 47.77 -14.16 23.31
CA GLU A 4 48.45 -13.67 22.12
C GLU A 4 47.56 -12.59 21.49
N ASP A 5 48.00 -11.35 21.59
CA ASP A 5 47.36 -10.23 20.90
C ASP A 5 47.88 -10.19 19.46
N MET A 6 47.01 -9.82 18.54
CA MET A 6 47.32 -9.68 17.12
C MET A 6 46.95 -8.28 16.64
N THR A 7 47.80 -7.69 15.79
CA THR A 7 47.52 -6.41 15.16
C THR A 7 46.59 -6.61 13.96
N CYS A 8 45.44 -5.94 13.95
CA CYS A 8 44.47 -6.06 12.87
C CYS A 8 44.94 -5.33 11.61
N ARG A 9 44.95 -6.01 10.45
CA ARG A 9 45.36 -5.40 9.16
C ARG A 9 44.45 -4.28 8.64
N VAL A 10 43.25 -4.12 9.22
CA VAL A 10 42.24 -3.15 8.76
C VAL A 10 42.19 -1.93 9.67
N CYS A 11 42.19 -2.12 10.99
CA CYS A 11 42.10 -1.02 11.95
C CYS A 11 43.38 -0.74 12.73
N ASP A 12 44.47 -1.49 12.49
CA ASP A 12 45.79 -1.35 13.11
C ASP A 12 45.82 -1.46 14.64
N GLU A 13 44.72 -1.93 15.24
CA GLU A 13 44.56 -2.10 16.68
C GLU A 13 45.01 -3.49 17.13
N ASN A 14 45.64 -3.57 18.31
CA ASN A 14 45.98 -4.84 18.94
C ASN A 14 44.74 -5.43 19.61
N VAL A 15 44.31 -6.60 19.16
CA VAL A 15 43.11 -7.29 19.67
C VAL A 15 43.44 -8.74 20.04
N PRO A 16 42.69 -9.36 20.98
CA PRO A 16 42.84 -10.77 21.28
C PRO A 16 42.67 -11.64 20.03
N HIS A 17 43.47 -12.68 19.90
CA HIS A 17 43.42 -13.59 18.75
C HIS A 17 42.01 -14.21 18.56
N GLY A 18 41.48 -14.14 17.33
CA GLY A 18 40.15 -14.62 16.96
C GLY A 18 40.01 -14.88 15.46
N GLU A 19 38.87 -15.43 15.02
CA GLU A 19 38.53 -15.54 13.59
C GLU A 19 38.20 -14.17 12.98
N PHE A 20 37.69 -13.26 13.81
CA PHE A 20 37.37 -11.88 13.48
C PHE A 20 38.04 -10.91 14.45
N CYS A 21 38.40 -9.72 13.97
CA CYS A 21 38.86 -8.64 14.82
C CYS A 21 37.72 -8.16 15.73
N GLY A 22 37.93 -8.17 17.05
CA GLY A 22 36.92 -7.69 17.99
C GLY A 22 36.61 -6.20 17.90
N ASN A 23 37.53 -5.37 17.39
CA ASN A 23 37.32 -3.92 17.25
C ASN A 23 36.58 -3.55 15.95
N CYS A 24 37.07 -3.98 14.78
CA CYS A 24 36.51 -3.61 13.47
C CYS A 24 35.67 -4.70 12.78
N GLY A 25 35.64 -5.93 13.31
CA GLY A 25 34.85 -7.03 12.75
C GLY A 25 35.39 -7.64 11.46
N ALA A 26 36.57 -7.21 10.99
CA ALA A 26 37.22 -7.78 9.81
C ALA A 26 37.67 -9.23 10.06
N ALA A 27 37.53 -10.09 9.04
CA ALA A 27 38.03 -11.46 9.11
C ALA A 27 39.57 -11.48 9.19
N VAL A 28 40.11 -12.22 10.15
CA VAL A 28 41.55 -12.33 10.38
C VAL A 28 42.23 -13.14 9.28
N SER A 29 41.57 -14.20 8.80
CA SER A 29 42.01 -15.05 7.71
C SER A 29 40.95 -15.09 6.60
N PRO A 30 41.07 -14.24 5.56
CA PRO A 30 40.09 -14.18 4.47
C PRO A 30 40.01 -15.50 3.71
N ARG A 31 38.80 -15.98 3.44
CA ARG A 31 38.50 -17.13 2.58
C ARG A 31 38.07 -16.66 1.19
N PRO A 32 38.25 -17.49 0.15
CA PRO A 32 37.69 -17.22 -1.17
C PRO A 32 36.17 -16.98 -1.07
N GLY A 33 35.68 -15.84 -1.57
CA GLY A 33 34.27 -15.44 -1.48
C GLY A 33 33.91 -14.47 -0.36
N ASP A 34 34.83 -14.16 0.57
CA ASP A 34 34.59 -13.19 1.65
C ASP A 34 34.49 -11.73 1.16
N GLY A 35 34.85 -11.50 -0.11
CA GLY A 35 34.89 -10.16 -0.69
C GLY A 35 36.00 -9.30 -0.08
N PRO A 36 35.89 -7.97 -0.16
CA PRO A 36 36.86 -7.07 0.47
C PRO A 36 36.85 -7.26 1.99
N SER A 37 38.04 -7.29 2.60
CA SER A 37 38.21 -7.51 4.06
C SER A 37 37.48 -6.49 4.93
N TRP A 38 37.18 -5.31 4.38
CA TRP A 38 36.40 -4.25 5.03
C TRP A 38 34.87 -4.44 4.96
N PHE A 39 34.35 -5.23 4.01
CA PHE A 39 32.90 -5.45 3.84
C PHE A 39 32.44 -6.83 4.23
N ARG A 40 33.31 -7.85 4.24
CA ARG A 40 32.99 -9.23 4.64
C ARG A 40 31.65 -9.75 4.06
N LEU A 41 31.53 -9.81 2.73
CA LEU A 41 30.29 -10.22 2.04
C LEU A 41 29.71 -11.56 2.52
N SER A 42 30.58 -12.49 2.92
CA SER A 42 30.19 -13.81 3.38
C SER A 42 29.52 -13.84 4.75
N THR A 43 29.74 -12.81 5.57
CA THR A 43 29.39 -12.82 7.00
C THR A 43 28.62 -11.55 7.37
N TYR A 44 27.30 -11.65 7.40
CA TYR A 44 26.45 -10.53 7.81
C TYR A 44 26.63 -10.19 9.31
N SER A 45 26.86 -8.91 9.60
CA SER A 45 27.19 -8.37 10.94
C SER A 45 26.14 -8.65 12.01
N ALA A 46 24.87 -8.75 11.65
CA ALA A 46 23.77 -9.08 12.56
C ALA A 46 23.43 -10.59 12.59
N ALA A 47 23.70 -11.32 11.50
CA ALA A 47 23.50 -12.77 11.41
C ALA A 47 24.70 -13.45 10.75
N PRO A 48 25.76 -13.79 11.50
CA PRO A 48 27.01 -14.26 10.92
C PRO A 48 26.94 -15.56 10.11
N ALA A 49 25.88 -16.34 10.29
CA ALA A 49 25.66 -17.58 9.54
C ALA A 49 25.16 -17.35 8.10
N GLU A 50 24.97 -16.10 7.69
CA GLU A 50 24.33 -15.75 6.43
C GLU A 50 25.16 -14.75 5.61
N HIS A 51 25.06 -14.85 4.29
CA HIS A 51 25.68 -13.94 3.35
C HIS A 51 24.95 -12.58 3.34
N VAL A 52 25.66 -11.49 3.06
CA VAL A 52 25.09 -10.13 2.96
C VAL A 52 24.10 -10.06 1.79
N LEU A 53 24.44 -10.70 0.67
CA LEU A 53 23.61 -10.80 -0.55
C LEU A 53 22.58 -11.94 -0.54
N SER A 54 22.29 -12.57 0.60
CA SER A 54 21.21 -13.56 0.71
C SER A 54 20.22 -13.13 1.78
N PRO A 55 19.33 -12.15 1.50
CA PRO A 55 18.40 -11.63 2.50
C PRO A 55 17.38 -12.71 2.86
N ARG A 56 17.48 -13.22 4.09
CA ARG A 56 16.35 -13.88 4.74
C ARG A 56 15.52 -12.82 5.44
N VAL A 57 14.21 -12.89 5.29
CA VAL A 57 13.28 -11.88 5.83
C VAL A 57 13.49 -11.71 7.34
N THR A 58 13.62 -12.81 8.07
CA THR A 58 13.77 -12.81 9.53
C THR A 58 15.04 -12.13 10.02
N SER A 59 16.20 -12.40 9.41
CA SER A 59 17.47 -11.79 9.82
C SER A 59 17.65 -10.36 9.31
N THR A 60 16.86 -9.95 8.33
CA THR A 60 16.92 -8.60 7.73
C THR A 60 15.99 -7.63 8.46
N ILE A 61 14.72 -8.01 8.67
CA ILE A 61 13.72 -7.20 9.37
C ILE A 61 13.92 -7.25 10.91
N PHE A 62 14.50 -8.33 11.43
CA PHE A 62 14.80 -8.47 12.86
C PHE A 62 16.32 -8.66 13.10
N PRO A 63 17.16 -7.65 12.79
CA PRO A 63 18.62 -7.79 12.79
C PRO A 63 19.18 -8.09 14.19
N ALA A 64 18.57 -7.56 15.26
CA ALA A 64 19.06 -7.76 16.62
C ALA A 64 18.62 -9.10 17.26
N LEU A 65 17.94 -9.97 16.51
CA LEU A 65 17.35 -11.19 17.04
C LEU A 65 18.40 -12.32 17.20
N PRO A 66 18.46 -13.02 18.36
CA PRO A 66 19.31 -14.18 18.58
C PRO A 66 19.10 -15.33 17.61
N ARG A 67 20.15 -16.12 17.38
CA ARG A 67 20.09 -17.28 16.48
C ARG A 67 19.00 -18.27 16.87
N ARG A 68 18.76 -18.46 18.18
CA ARG A 68 17.80 -19.42 18.74
C ARG A 68 16.33 -19.01 18.54
N SER A 69 16.02 -17.72 18.50
CA SER A 69 14.64 -17.22 18.36
C SER A 69 14.23 -16.92 16.91
N ARG A 70 15.19 -16.80 15.97
CA ARG A 70 14.92 -16.67 14.52
C ARG A 70 13.91 -17.67 13.93
N PRO A 71 13.97 -18.99 14.20
CA PRO A 71 12.98 -19.91 13.64
C PRO A 71 11.57 -19.64 14.17
N ALA A 72 11.42 -19.15 15.40
CA ALA A 72 10.12 -18.82 15.98
C ALA A 72 9.48 -17.62 15.27
N PHE A 73 10.24 -16.55 15.03
CA PHE A 73 9.77 -15.39 14.27
C PHE A 73 9.50 -15.74 12.80
N GLY A 74 10.32 -16.63 12.20
CA GLY A 74 10.06 -17.15 10.86
C GLY A 74 8.75 -17.93 10.77
N LEU A 75 8.47 -18.78 11.75
CA LEU A 75 7.19 -19.49 11.84
C LEU A 75 6.03 -18.52 12.08
N ALA A 76 6.19 -17.52 12.94
CA ALA A 76 5.15 -16.53 13.23
C ALA A 76 4.80 -15.69 11.98
N LEU A 77 5.81 -15.26 11.22
CA LEU A 77 5.60 -14.59 9.93
C LEU A 77 4.89 -15.51 8.92
N LEU A 78 5.30 -16.78 8.84
CA LEU A 78 4.64 -17.76 7.97
C LEU A 78 3.19 -17.97 8.37
N VAL A 79 2.87 -17.99 9.67
CA VAL A 79 1.49 -18.07 10.17
C VAL A 79 0.68 -16.85 9.74
N VAL A 80 1.20 -15.63 9.86
CA VAL A 80 0.51 -14.42 9.38
C VAL A 80 0.20 -14.52 7.87
N VAL A 81 1.19 -14.89 7.06
CA VAL A 81 1.01 -15.03 5.61
C VAL A 81 0.05 -16.17 5.25
N ALA A 82 0.10 -17.29 5.97
CA ALA A 82 -0.77 -18.45 5.71
C ALA A 82 -2.22 -18.24 6.21
N LEU A 83 -2.42 -17.40 7.23
CA LEU A 83 -3.76 -17.03 7.69
C LEU A 83 -4.50 -16.16 6.67
N MET A 84 -3.81 -15.36 5.87
CA MET A 84 -4.45 -14.53 4.83
C MET A 84 -5.32 -15.35 3.87
N PRO A 85 -4.82 -16.39 3.17
CA PRO A 85 -5.68 -17.24 2.34
C PRO A 85 -6.68 -18.04 3.16
N GLY A 86 -6.33 -18.47 4.39
CA GLY A 86 -7.26 -19.18 5.27
C GLY A 86 -8.49 -18.36 5.67
N ILE A 87 -8.38 -17.02 5.68
CA ILE A 87 -9.44 -16.08 6.04
C ILE A 87 -10.13 -15.52 4.78
N ALA A 88 -9.38 -15.31 3.70
CA ALA A 88 -9.92 -14.82 2.43
C ALA A 88 -10.81 -15.86 1.73
N LEU A 89 -10.45 -17.15 1.74
CA LEU A 89 -11.24 -18.22 1.13
C LEU A 89 -12.68 -18.34 1.68
N PRO A 90 -12.92 -18.25 3.01
CA PRO A 90 -14.28 -18.19 3.56
C PRO A 90 -14.91 -16.79 3.50
N MET A 91 -14.30 -15.83 2.78
CA MET A 91 -14.77 -14.45 2.63
C MET A 91 -14.87 -13.67 3.95
N TRP A 92 -14.04 -13.98 4.96
CA TRP A 92 -14.04 -13.28 6.25
C TRP A 92 -13.30 -11.93 6.17
N GLN A 93 -13.85 -11.00 5.39
CA GLN A 93 -13.25 -9.72 5.02
C GLN A 93 -12.82 -8.90 6.25
N ALA A 94 -13.69 -8.77 7.26
CA ALA A 94 -13.36 -7.99 8.47
C ALA A 94 -12.12 -8.56 9.21
N ALA A 95 -12.01 -9.89 9.31
CA ALA A 95 -10.84 -10.53 9.93
C ALA A 95 -9.58 -10.34 9.07
N LEU A 96 -9.71 -10.34 7.74
CA LEU A 96 -8.61 -10.10 6.81
C LEU A 96 -8.09 -8.67 6.94
N ILE A 97 -8.98 -7.67 7.03
CA ILE A 97 -8.62 -6.26 7.26
C ILE A 97 -7.83 -6.13 8.58
N GLY A 98 -8.32 -6.74 9.66
CA GLY A 98 -7.62 -6.75 10.95
C GLY A 98 -6.23 -7.40 10.87
N LEU A 99 -6.12 -8.54 10.18
CA LEU A 99 -4.85 -9.24 10.00
C LEU A 99 -3.86 -8.43 9.14
N ALA A 100 -4.32 -7.84 8.04
CA ALA A 100 -3.51 -7.02 7.14
C ALA A 100 -3.01 -5.74 7.85
N GLY A 101 -3.88 -5.09 8.64
CA GLY A 101 -3.53 -3.89 9.39
C GLY A 101 -2.55 -4.16 10.54
N PHE A 102 -2.80 -5.17 11.38
CA PHE A 102 -2.06 -5.35 12.63
C PHE A 102 -1.01 -6.46 12.62
N GLY A 103 -1.00 -7.37 11.63
CA GLY A 103 -0.15 -8.56 11.63
C GLY A 103 1.35 -8.25 11.80
N LEU A 104 1.91 -7.43 10.90
CA LEU A 104 3.32 -7.04 10.94
C LEU A 104 3.67 -6.09 12.10
N PRO A 105 2.88 -5.05 12.43
CA PRO A 105 3.13 -4.23 13.62
C PRO A 105 3.18 -5.04 14.92
N LEU A 106 2.29 -6.02 15.11
CA LEU A 106 2.29 -6.88 16.30
C LEU A 106 3.53 -7.78 16.35
N LEU A 107 3.94 -8.34 15.21
CA LEU A 107 5.20 -9.09 15.11
C LEU A 107 6.42 -8.21 15.43
N PHE A 108 6.42 -6.95 14.99
CA PHE A 108 7.49 -6.01 15.28
C PHE A 108 7.52 -5.60 16.76
N LEU A 109 6.35 -5.39 17.39
CA LEU A 109 6.25 -5.17 18.84
C LEU A 109 6.76 -6.37 19.65
N ALA A 110 6.43 -7.59 19.22
CA ALA A 110 6.96 -8.81 19.84
C ALA A 110 8.49 -8.88 19.72
N TYR A 111 9.06 -8.45 18.58
CA TYR A 111 10.50 -8.31 18.39
C TYR A 111 11.13 -7.29 19.35
N LEU A 112 10.51 -6.10 19.52
CA LEU A 112 11.00 -5.09 20.47
C LEU A 112 10.94 -5.58 21.92
N GLY A 113 9.91 -6.35 22.27
CA GLY A 113 9.78 -6.99 23.58
C GLY A 113 10.88 -8.02 23.83
N GLU A 114 11.13 -8.87 22.85
CA GLU A 114 12.10 -9.97 22.96
C GLU A 114 13.55 -9.50 23.00
N THR A 115 13.86 -8.42 22.30
CA THR A 115 15.22 -7.86 22.25
C THR A 115 15.49 -6.86 23.38
N HIS A 116 14.57 -6.73 24.35
CA HIS A 116 14.63 -5.69 25.38
C HIS A 116 14.89 -4.29 24.76
N ALA A 117 14.40 -4.04 23.54
CA ALA A 117 14.61 -2.74 22.88
C ALA A 117 14.05 -1.58 23.71
N PHE A 118 13.02 -1.83 24.52
CA PHE A 118 12.43 -0.88 25.45
C PHE A 118 13.34 -0.45 26.63
N SER A 119 14.44 -1.17 26.92
CA SER A 119 15.42 -0.71 27.91
C SER A 119 16.40 0.31 27.34
N ASP A 120 16.74 0.19 26.05
CA ASP A 120 17.65 1.11 25.37
C ASP A 120 16.90 2.31 24.76
N LEU A 121 15.74 2.05 24.17
CA LEU A 121 14.78 3.07 23.75
C LEU A 121 13.75 3.28 24.85
N SER A 122 13.68 4.49 25.42
CA SER A 122 12.61 4.82 26.36
C SER A 122 11.24 4.48 25.75
N ILE A 123 10.33 3.88 26.53
CA ILE A 123 8.96 3.55 26.10
C ILE A 123 8.28 4.77 25.47
N GLY A 124 8.52 5.97 26.03
CA GLY A 124 8.00 7.22 25.47
C GLY A 124 8.44 7.49 24.02
N THR A 125 9.65 7.10 23.62
CA THR A 125 10.11 7.22 22.21
C THR A 125 9.34 6.26 21.31
N VAL A 126 9.10 5.03 21.75
CA VAL A 126 8.33 4.05 20.96
C VAL A 126 6.88 4.51 20.81
N VAL A 127 6.25 4.95 21.91
CA VAL A 127 4.86 5.46 21.90
C VAL A 127 4.75 6.71 21.03
N THR A 128 5.66 7.67 21.15
CA THR A 128 5.63 8.88 20.28
C THR A 128 5.82 8.54 18.81
N THR A 129 6.71 7.60 18.50
CA THR A 129 6.90 7.13 17.12
C THR A 129 5.63 6.47 16.57
N ALA A 130 4.97 5.62 17.37
CA ALA A 130 3.68 5.02 16.99
C ALA A 130 2.60 6.07 16.77
N VAL A 131 2.42 7.01 17.72
CA VAL A 131 1.38 8.04 17.63
C VAL A 131 1.60 8.94 16.42
N LEU A 132 2.84 9.36 16.15
CA LEU A 132 3.16 10.15 14.95
C LEU A 132 2.92 9.35 13.67
N GLY A 133 3.36 8.09 13.63
CA GLY A 133 3.11 7.20 12.49
C GLY A 133 1.61 7.05 12.20
N VAL A 134 0.81 6.75 13.23
CA VAL A 134 -0.65 6.64 13.11
C VAL A 134 -1.28 7.96 12.66
N ALA A 135 -0.92 9.08 13.28
CA ALA A 135 -1.49 10.39 12.94
C ALA A 135 -1.21 10.79 11.49
N PHE A 136 0.03 10.61 11.02
CA PHE A 136 0.38 10.87 9.61
C PHE A 136 -0.27 9.86 8.67
N GLY A 137 -0.41 8.59 9.06
CA GLY A 137 -1.05 7.56 8.24
C GLY A 137 -2.53 7.82 8.01
N VAL A 138 -3.26 8.15 9.08
CA VAL A 138 -4.67 8.56 9.02
C VAL A 138 -4.82 9.84 8.20
N GLY A 139 -4.02 10.87 8.50
CA GLY A 139 -4.07 12.14 7.79
C GLY A 139 -3.75 12.00 6.31
N TRP A 140 -2.81 11.11 5.95
CA TRP A 140 -2.47 10.81 4.57
C TRP A 140 -3.64 10.16 3.84
N ALA A 141 -4.21 9.08 4.38
CA ALA A 141 -5.33 8.37 3.77
C ALA A 141 -6.49 9.32 3.45
N LEU A 142 -6.95 10.08 4.44
CA LEU A 142 -8.04 11.05 4.29
C LEU A 142 -7.72 12.15 3.27
N ALA A 143 -6.48 12.65 3.25
CA ALA A 143 -6.08 13.70 2.31
C ALA A 143 -6.01 13.19 0.86
N THR A 144 -5.51 11.97 0.65
CA THR A 144 -5.46 11.37 -0.67
C THR A 144 -6.83 10.97 -1.20
N ASP A 145 -7.74 10.47 -0.36
CA ASP A 145 -9.09 10.11 -0.81
C ASP A 145 -9.84 11.37 -1.27
N ALA A 146 -9.72 12.46 -0.52
CA ALA A 146 -10.26 13.76 -0.90
C ALA A 146 -9.60 14.37 -2.14
N ALA A 147 -8.37 13.96 -2.49
CA ALA A 147 -7.67 14.39 -3.69
C ALA A 147 -8.06 13.55 -4.91
N ILE A 148 -8.18 12.22 -4.74
CA ILE A 148 -8.56 11.27 -5.80
C ILE A 148 -9.99 11.54 -6.26
N ALA A 149 -10.92 11.78 -5.33
CA ALA A 149 -12.31 12.14 -5.65
C ALA A 149 -12.46 13.41 -6.51
N ARG A 150 -11.39 14.22 -6.66
CA ARG A 150 -11.35 15.39 -7.55
C ARG A 150 -10.67 15.14 -8.89
N THR A 151 -10.19 13.91 -9.14
CA THR A 151 -9.35 13.54 -10.28
C THR A 151 -9.77 12.25 -10.98
N GLU A 152 -10.76 11.53 -10.44
CA GLU A 152 -11.30 10.28 -10.99
C GLU A 152 -12.29 10.59 -12.12
N ASP A 153 -11.79 11.30 -13.14
CA ASP A 153 -12.56 11.83 -14.26
C ASP A 153 -12.41 11.00 -15.56
N ASP A 154 -12.24 9.68 -15.48
CA ASP A 154 -11.99 8.83 -16.66
C ASP A 154 -13.16 7.87 -16.95
N ALA A 155 -14.30 8.39 -17.39
CA ALA A 155 -15.23 7.59 -18.19
C ALA A 155 -14.77 7.59 -19.66
N LEU A 156 -14.19 6.45 -20.08
CA LEU A 156 -13.92 6.09 -21.48
C LEU A 156 -12.97 7.01 -22.24
N GLY A 157 -11.68 7.04 -21.87
CA GLY A 157 -10.61 7.38 -22.81
C GLY A 157 -10.33 8.86 -23.02
N LEU A 158 -10.59 9.72 -22.02
CA LEU A 158 -10.03 11.06 -22.00
C LEU A 158 -8.49 11.01 -22.01
N PRO A 159 -7.81 11.97 -22.67
CA PRO A 159 -6.36 12.12 -22.52
C PRO A 159 -6.05 12.47 -21.06
N VAL A 160 -5.21 11.63 -20.42
CA VAL A 160 -4.81 11.81 -19.01
C VAL A 160 -4.40 13.27 -18.76
N SER A 161 -5.17 13.99 -17.95
CA SER A 161 -4.89 15.39 -17.67
C SER A 161 -3.49 15.52 -17.08
N THR A 162 -2.73 16.56 -17.46
CA THR A 162 -1.38 16.79 -16.91
C THR A 162 -1.42 16.91 -15.38
N LEU A 163 -2.53 17.42 -14.85
CA LEU A 163 -2.78 17.49 -13.41
C LEU A 163 -2.91 16.10 -12.77
N ARG A 164 -3.68 15.17 -13.37
CA ARG A 164 -3.80 13.79 -12.88
C ARG A 164 -2.46 13.06 -12.92
N LEU A 165 -1.71 13.18 -14.03
CA LEU A 165 -0.33 12.66 -14.11
C LEU A 165 0.56 13.22 -12.99
N LEU A 166 0.51 14.52 -12.74
CA LEU A 166 1.31 15.17 -11.70
C LEU A 166 0.87 14.76 -10.29
N VAL A 167 -0.43 14.57 -10.05
CA VAL A 167 -0.95 14.16 -8.75
C VAL A 167 -0.65 12.68 -8.50
N THR A 168 -1.09 11.78 -9.38
CA THR A 168 -1.01 10.32 -9.18
C THR A 168 0.42 9.78 -9.29
N VAL A 169 1.21 10.26 -10.26
CA VAL A 169 2.56 9.70 -10.49
C VAL A 169 3.63 10.41 -9.64
N LEU A 170 3.42 11.66 -9.26
CA LEU A 170 4.45 12.46 -8.57
C LEU A 170 4.04 12.91 -7.16
N ALA A 171 2.94 13.64 -7.01
CA ALA A 171 2.59 14.26 -5.73
C ALA A 171 2.19 13.21 -4.67
N ILE A 172 1.39 12.21 -5.04
CA ILE A 172 0.94 11.15 -4.15
C ILE A 172 2.14 10.30 -3.67
N PRO A 173 2.98 9.72 -4.54
CA PRO A 173 4.07 8.87 -4.06
C PRO A 173 5.16 9.62 -3.29
N LEU A 174 5.47 10.87 -3.69
CA LEU A 174 6.43 11.69 -2.95
C LEU A 174 5.86 12.15 -1.61
N GLY A 175 4.58 12.53 -1.57
CA GLY A 175 3.88 12.87 -0.33
C GLY A 175 3.85 11.70 0.65
N PHE A 176 3.56 10.49 0.14
CA PHE A 176 3.63 9.25 0.91
C PHE A 176 5.02 9.07 1.54
N LEU A 177 6.10 9.16 0.75
CA LEU A 177 7.46 8.98 1.26
C LEU A 177 7.84 10.05 2.29
N VAL A 178 7.46 11.31 2.07
CA VAL A 178 7.73 12.41 3.01
C VAL A 178 7.06 12.14 4.36
N LEU A 179 5.78 11.76 4.36
CA LEU A 179 5.04 11.45 5.58
C LEU A 179 5.49 10.15 6.24
N LEU A 180 5.90 9.15 5.45
CA LEU A 180 6.51 7.91 5.95
C LEU A 180 7.76 8.19 6.79
N LEU A 181 8.59 9.13 6.34
CA LEU A 181 9.84 9.53 7.02
C LEU A 181 9.63 10.62 8.09
N ALA A 182 8.45 11.25 8.15
CA ALA A 182 8.19 12.33 9.10
C ALA A 182 8.29 11.92 10.59
N PRO A 183 7.73 10.78 11.06
CA PRO A 183 7.82 10.37 12.47
C PRO A 183 9.27 10.34 12.98
N MET A 184 10.16 9.74 12.19
CA MET A 184 11.56 9.61 12.56
C MET A 184 12.30 10.95 12.50
N ILE A 185 12.01 11.84 11.54
CA ILE A 185 12.60 13.19 11.49
C ILE A 185 12.17 14.00 12.72
N VAL A 186 10.89 13.94 13.10
CA VAL A 186 10.37 14.64 14.29
C VAL A 186 11.05 14.10 15.55
N VAL A 187 11.12 12.78 15.74
CA VAL A 187 11.81 12.16 16.89
C VAL A 187 13.30 12.55 16.91
N ARG A 188 13.95 12.61 15.75
CA ARG A 188 15.37 13.01 15.61
C ARG A 188 15.64 14.44 16.06
N LEU A 189 14.70 15.34 15.82
CA LEU A 189 14.79 16.76 16.16
C LEU A 189 14.41 17.03 17.63
N TRP A 190 13.41 16.31 18.16
CA TRP A 190 12.93 16.50 19.53
C TRP A 190 13.79 15.82 20.60
N ARG A 191 14.43 14.69 20.28
CA ARG A 191 15.25 13.94 21.25
C ARG A 191 16.64 13.65 20.70
N PRO A 192 17.62 14.55 20.88
CA PRO A 192 18.99 14.35 20.41
C PRO A 192 19.81 13.34 21.24
N GLY A 193 19.15 12.36 21.88
CA GLY A 193 19.76 11.37 22.80
C GLY A 193 20.78 10.43 22.16
N VAL A 194 21.07 9.31 22.83
CA VAL A 194 22.10 8.34 22.40
C VAL A 194 21.88 7.92 20.94
N ARG A 195 22.90 8.16 20.10
CA ARG A 195 22.86 7.91 18.66
C ARG A 195 23.46 6.54 18.36
N GLU A 196 22.58 5.59 18.05
CA GLU A 196 22.95 4.24 17.62
C GLU A 196 22.13 3.87 16.39
N SER A 197 22.78 3.31 15.36
CA SER A 197 22.15 2.99 14.07
C SER A 197 20.99 2.01 14.24
N LEU A 198 21.10 1.01 15.12
CA LEU A 198 20.01 0.07 15.39
C LEU A 198 18.78 0.75 16.05
N ASN A 199 18.98 1.78 16.87
CA ASN A 199 17.86 2.54 17.45
C ASN A 199 17.18 3.40 16.39
N GLY A 200 17.95 3.96 15.45
CA GLY A 200 17.39 4.63 14.27
C GLY A 200 16.59 3.66 13.38
N PHE A 201 17.11 2.46 13.14
CA PHE A 201 16.43 1.40 12.39
C PHE A 201 15.09 1.03 13.03
N THR A 202 15.03 0.86 14.35
CA THR A 202 13.78 0.49 15.04
C THR A 202 12.76 1.62 14.99
N ILE A 203 13.18 2.88 15.21
CA ILE A 203 12.29 4.05 15.07
C ILE A 203 11.74 4.16 13.65
N GLY A 204 12.62 4.05 12.64
CA GLY A 204 12.25 4.16 11.24
C GLY A 204 11.32 3.04 10.78
N SER A 205 11.66 1.77 11.06
CA SER A 205 10.85 0.61 10.67
C SER A 205 9.49 0.59 11.37
N PHE A 206 9.49 0.86 12.68
CA PHE A 206 8.25 0.83 13.46
C PHE A 206 7.31 1.99 13.11
N GLY A 207 7.86 3.20 12.94
CA GLY A 207 7.09 4.36 12.49
C GLY A 207 6.48 4.13 11.11
N ALA A 208 7.23 3.55 10.18
CA ALA A 208 6.77 3.18 8.85
C ALA A 208 5.65 2.12 8.90
N LEU A 209 5.80 1.08 9.73
CA LEU A 209 4.75 0.07 9.94
C LEU A 209 3.47 0.71 10.48
N CYS A 210 3.56 1.54 11.53
CA CYS A 210 2.40 2.24 12.09
C CYS A 210 1.73 3.18 11.07
N PHE A 211 2.52 3.89 10.26
CA PHE A 211 2.02 4.76 9.20
C PHE A 211 1.23 3.99 8.14
N VAL A 212 1.81 2.94 7.56
CA VAL A 212 1.15 2.13 6.53
C VAL A 212 -0.07 1.44 7.10
N SER A 213 0.06 0.77 8.25
CA SER A 213 -1.06 0.07 8.88
C SER A 213 -2.23 0.99 9.21
N ALA A 214 -1.97 2.20 9.74
CA ALA A 214 -3.03 3.16 10.01
C ALA A 214 -3.67 3.69 8.73
N GLY A 215 -2.88 3.97 7.69
CA GLY A 215 -3.39 4.37 6.39
C GLY A 215 -4.28 3.30 5.77
N THR A 216 -3.82 2.05 5.75
CA THR A 216 -4.60 0.89 5.27
C THR A 216 -5.89 0.72 6.06
N LEU A 217 -5.83 0.73 7.39
CA LEU A 217 -7.05 0.60 8.22
C LEU A 217 -8.02 1.77 8.03
N THR A 218 -7.53 2.98 7.74
CA THR A 218 -8.38 4.14 7.47
C THR A 218 -9.11 3.98 6.13
N ARG A 219 -8.40 3.54 5.08
CA ARG A 219 -8.99 3.28 3.76
C ARG A 219 -10.01 2.14 3.79
N LEU A 220 -9.76 1.14 4.62
CA LEU A 220 -10.64 -0.02 4.78
C LEU A 220 -11.67 0.15 5.90
N ALA A 221 -11.75 1.34 6.51
CA ALA A 221 -12.71 1.58 7.58
C ALA A 221 -14.17 1.47 7.10
N PRO A 222 -14.56 2.02 5.93
CA PRO A 222 -15.92 1.89 5.42
C PRO A 222 -16.36 0.44 5.20
N GLU A 223 -15.41 -0.45 4.89
CA GLU A 223 -15.69 -1.87 4.67
C GLU A 223 -16.25 -2.61 5.87
N PHE A 224 -16.05 -2.07 7.08
CA PHE A 224 -16.67 -2.68 8.26
C PHE A 224 -18.20 -2.54 8.25
N GLU A 225 -18.75 -1.56 7.53
CA GLU A 225 -20.19 -1.33 7.37
C GLU A 225 -20.84 -2.36 6.43
N ASN A 226 -20.07 -2.89 5.47
CA ASN A 226 -20.55 -3.90 4.50
C ASN A 226 -20.77 -5.30 5.14
N GLY A 227 -20.26 -5.50 6.36
CA GLY A 227 -20.43 -6.72 7.12
C GLY A 227 -19.19 -7.61 7.19
N PRO A 228 -19.21 -8.62 8.10
CA PRO A 228 -18.03 -9.41 8.39
C PRO A 228 -17.67 -10.41 7.29
N ILE A 229 -18.61 -10.70 6.39
CA ILE A 229 -18.49 -11.63 5.27
C ILE A 229 -18.64 -10.83 3.98
N GLY A 230 -17.69 -10.95 3.06
CA GLY A 230 -17.72 -10.24 1.78
C GLY A 230 -18.72 -10.83 0.78
N ASP A 231 -19.05 -10.03 -0.24
CA ASP A 231 -20.05 -10.35 -1.26
C ASP A 231 -19.66 -11.53 -2.17
N ALA A 232 -20.66 -12.35 -2.51
CA ALA A 232 -20.47 -13.56 -3.33
C ALA A 232 -20.14 -13.28 -4.81
N SER A 233 -20.31 -12.04 -5.28
CA SER A 233 -19.93 -11.59 -6.63
C SER A 233 -18.41 -11.50 -6.80
N ARG A 234 -17.66 -11.47 -5.70
CA ARG A 234 -16.22 -11.23 -5.71
C ARG A 234 -15.40 -12.52 -5.73
N SER A 235 -14.29 -12.49 -6.47
CA SER A 235 -13.32 -13.59 -6.51
C SER A 235 -12.54 -13.66 -5.17
N PRO A 236 -12.49 -14.84 -4.50
CA PRO A 236 -11.67 -15.03 -3.31
C PRO A 236 -10.16 -14.85 -3.58
N VAL A 237 -9.72 -15.01 -4.83
CA VAL A 237 -8.31 -14.84 -5.22
C VAL A 237 -7.91 -13.37 -5.10
N ASP A 238 -8.79 -12.46 -5.52
CA ASP A 238 -8.52 -11.02 -5.51
C ASP A 238 -8.39 -10.51 -4.07
N LEU A 239 -9.19 -11.05 -3.15
CA LEU A 239 -9.08 -10.81 -1.70
C LEU A 239 -7.73 -11.30 -1.14
N VAL A 240 -7.25 -12.47 -1.57
CA VAL A 240 -5.91 -12.96 -1.19
C VAL A 240 -4.84 -12.01 -1.70
N THR A 241 -4.92 -11.61 -2.97
CA THR A 241 -3.95 -10.72 -3.61
C THR A 241 -3.89 -9.37 -2.90
N ALA A 242 -5.04 -8.72 -2.70
CA ALA A 242 -5.11 -7.45 -1.99
C ALA A 242 -4.62 -7.57 -0.54
N GLY A 243 -4.99 -8.64 0.17
CA GLY A 243 -4.49 -8.94 1.51
C GLY A 243 -2.97 -9.09 1.57
N LEU A 244 -2.36 -9.76 0.58
CA LEU A 244 -0.89 -9.90 0.49
C LEU A 244 -0.21 -8.57 0.15
N ILE A 245 -0.77 -7.78 -0.76
CA ILE A 245 -0.20 -6.48 -1.14
C ILE A 245 -0.25 -5.51 0.05
N GLN A 246 -1.43 -5.30 0.62
CA GLN A 246 -1.64 -4.32 1.69
C GLN A 246 -1.15 -4.80 3.05
N GLY A 247 -1.22 -6.10 3.35
CA GLY A 247 -0.84 -6.66 4.63
C GLY A 247 0.61 -7.17 4.72
N VAL A 248 1.29 -7.37 3.59
CA VAL A 248 2.67 -7.91 3.57
C VAL A 248 3.60 -7.05 2.72
N ALA A 249 3.33 -6.89 1.44
CA ALA A 249 4.30 -6.29 0.51
C ALA A 249 4.55 -4.80 0.81
N LEU A 250 3.48 -4.02 0.95
CA LEU A 250 3.57 -2.58 1.25
C LEU A 250 4.19 -2.32 2.63
N PRO A 251 3.74 -2.94 3.74
CA PRO A 251 4.32 -2.69 5.05
C PRO A 251 5.77 -3.18 5.16
N LEU A 252 6.16 -4.30 4.51
CA LEU A 252 7.56 -4.75 4.50
C LEU A 252 8.46 -3.79 3.72
N THR A 253 8.00 -3.30 2.57
CA THR A 253 8.75 -2.30 1.79
C THR A 253 8.93 -1.02 2.59
N ALA A 254 7.84 -0.53 3.21
CA ALA A 254 7.86 0.64 4.06
C ALA A 254 8.78 0.47 5.28
N ALA A 255 8.71 -0.67 5.99
CA ALA A 255 9.59 -0.99 7.10
C ALA A 255 11.05 -1.02 6.66
N ALA A 256 11.34 -1.60 5.49
CA ALA A 256 12.69 -1.67 4.96
C ALA A 256 13.26 -0.30 4.58
N VAL A 257 12.47 0.54 3.88
CA VAL A 257 12.88 1.91 3.52
C VAL A 257 13.04 2.78 4.78
N GLY A 258 12.03 2.80 5.65
CA GLY A 258 12.06 3.55 6.90
C GLY A 258 13.19 3.10 7.81
N GLY A 259 13.41 1.79 7.94
CA GLY A 259 14.51 1.21 8.70
C GLY A 259 15.88 1.56 8.16
N ALA A 260 16.07 1.54 6.83
CA ALA A 260 17.32 1.91 6.19
C ALA A 260 17.64 3.39 6.41
N VAL A 261 16.68 4.29 6.14
CA VAL A 261 16.86 5.73 6.39
C VAL A 261 17.09 5.98 7.88
N GLY A 262 16.37 5.27 8.76
CA GLY A 262 16.55 5.35 10.21
C GLY A 262 17.93 4.98 10.68
N ALA A 263 18.46 3.85 10.19
CA ALA A 263 19.81 3.41 10.54
C ALA A 263 20.87 4.47 10.22
N THR A 264 20.75 5.11 9.06
CA THR A 264 21.71 6.13 8.62
C THR A 264 21.58 7.48 9.35
N LEU A 265 20.38 7.87 9.81
CA LEU A 265 20.17 9.15 10.53
C LEU A 265 20.66 9.14 11.99
N TRP A 266 20.75 7.97 12.60
CA TRP A 266 21.34 7.76 13.94
C TRP A 266 22.76 7.19 13.89
N PHE A 267 23.28 6.89 12.70
CA PHE A 267 24.64 6.42 12.51
C PHE A 267 25.66 7.47 12.95
N VAL A 268 26.66 7.03 13.73
CA VAL A 268 27.81 7.83 14.14
C VAL A 268 29.06 7.14 13.61
N PRO A 269 29.81 7.79 12.71
CA PRO A 269 31.03 7.19 12.18
C PRO A 269 32.15 7.14 13.20
N ARG A 270 32.98 6.10 13.12
CA ARG A 270 34.26 6.00 13.83
C ARG A 270 35.19 7.16 13.47
N VAL A 271 35.85 7.72 14.47
CA VAL A 271 36.83 8.81 14.32
C VAL A 271 38.21 8.29 13.91
N ASP A 272 38.55 7.05 14.29
CA ASP A 272 39.93 6.53 14.17
C ASP A 272 40.33 6.02 12.77
N SER A 273 39.42 5.97 11.79
CA SER A 273 39.79 5.54 10.43
C SER A 273 40.45 6.69 9.65
N GLN A 274 41.78 6.73 9.58
CA GLN A 274 42.56 7.69 8.78
C GLN A 274 42.20 7.73 7.27
N ARG A 275 41.43 6.76 6.77
CA ARG A 275 40.81 6.79 5.42
C ARG A 275 39.36 6.30 5.50
N GLN A 276 38.41 7.22 5.27
CA GLN A 276 37.03 6.83 4.97
C GLN A 276 37.01 6.13 3.62
N PRO A 277 36.50 4.90 3.53
CA PRO A 277 36.54 4.16 2.28
C PRO A 277 35.42 4.67 1.33
N PRO A 278 35.55 4.49 0.00
CA PRO A 278 34.66 5.11 -0.99
C PRO A 278 33.17 4.71 -0.85
N TRP A 279 32.90 3.56 -0.23
CA TRP A 279 31.56 3.03 0.03
C TRP A 279 30.92 3.60 1.31
N TYR A 280 31.60 4.49 2.03
CA TYR A 280 31.00 5.27 3.13
C TYR A 280 29.77 6.06 2.65
N ALA A 281 29.66 6.35 1.36
CA ALA A 281 28.44 6.91 0.78
C ALA A 281 27.19 6.03 1.03
N LEU A 282 27.34 4.71 1.17
CA LEU A 282 26.23 3.77 1.45
C LEU A 282 25.67 3.92 2.88
N SER A 283 26.46 4.42 3.84
CA SER A 283 25.98 4.71 5.19
C SER A 283 25.37 6.11 5.33
N SER A 284 25.36 6.90 4.25
CA SER A 284 24.59 8.15 4.20
C SER A 284 23.10 7.87 3.94
N PRO A 285 22.18 8.77 4.32
CA PRO A 285 20.75 8.59 4.03
C PRO A 285 20.40 8.70 2.54
N VAL A 286 21.28 9.28 1.71
CA VAL A 286 20.96 9.62 0.31
C VAL A 286 20.60 8.39 -0.54
N PRO A 287 21.35 7.27 -0.54
CA PRO A 287 20.98 6.09 -1.31
C PRO A 287 19.66 5.46 -0.86
N ALA A 288 19.40 5.41 0.45
CA ALA A 288 18.17 4.85 0.99
C ALA A 288 16.94 5.70 0.63
N VAL A 289 17.05 7.03 0.72
CA VAL A 289 16.00 7.96 0.29
C VAL A 289 15.81 7.90 -1.23
N THR A 290 16.89 7.85 -2.01
CA THR A 290 16.82 7.73 -3.48
C THR A 290 16.12 6.45 -3.89
N PHE A 291 16.45 5.33 -3.25
CA PHE A 291 15.74 4.07 -3.46
C PHE A 291 14.25 4.21 -3.12
N GLY A 292 13.91 4.80 -1.98
CA GLY A 292 12.52 5.09 -1.60
C GLY A 292 11.78 5.90 -2.67
N VAL A 293 12.39 6.98 -3.17
CA VAL A 293 11.82 7.82 -4.24
C VAL A 293 11.55 6.99 -5.49
N VAL A 294 12.54 6.24 -5.98
CA VAL A 294 12.38 5.40 -7.19
C VAL A 294 11.33 4.31 -6.99
N ALA A 295 11.33 3.66 -5.82
CA ALA A 295 10.38 2.63 -5.46
C ALA A 295 8.93 3.14 -5.46
N TYR A 296 8.66 4.23 -4.73
CA TYR A 296 7.29 4.76 -4.60
C TYR A 296 6.82 5.45 -5.88
N LEU A 297 7.68 6.17 -6.61
CA LEU A 297 7.32 6.67 -7.95
C LEU A 297 7.01 5.53 -8.91
N GLY A 298 7.75 4.41 -8.82
CA GLY A 298 7.47 3.19 -9.57
C GLY A 298 6.11 2.59 -9.21
N LEU A 299 5.71 2.61 -7.94
CA LEU A 299 4.38 2.19 -7.51
C LEU A 299 3.28 3.13 -8.02
N GLY A 300 3.47 4.46 -7.99
CA GLY A 300 2.53 5.40 -8.60
C GLY A 300 2.39 5.20 -10.12
N MET A 301 3.46 4.83 -10.80
CA MET A 301 3.41 4.44 -12.21
C MET A 301 2.69 3.09 -12.42
N LEU A 302 2.83 2.16 -11.48
CA LEU A 302 2.14 0.86 -11.52
C LEU A 302 0.62 1.04 -11.41
N GLU A 303 0.17 1.91 -10.50
CA GLU A 303 -1.24 2.31 -10.37
C GLU A 303 -1.77 2.93 -11.67
N LEU A 304 -0.97 3.78 -12.32
CA LEU A 304 -1.35 4.39 -13.60
C LEU A 304 -1.45 3.35 -14.74
N LEU A 305 -0.55 2.37 -14.79
CA LEU A 305 -0.49 1.38 -15.86
C LEU A 305 -1.49 0.23 -15.70
N ALA A 306 -2.01 0.02 -14.48
CA ALA A 306 -2.93 -1.05 -14.11
C ALA A 306 -2.65 -2.40 -14.83
N PRO A 307 -1.43 -2.97 -14.69
CA PRO A 307 -1.07 -4.17 -15.43
C PRO A 307 -1.90 -5.37 -14.95
N PRO A 308 -1.90 -6.48 -15.72
CA PRO A 308 -2.56 -7.71 -15.30
C PRO A 308 -2.08 -8.17 -13.92
N GLU A 309 -2.99 -8.73 -13.13
CA GLU A 309 -2.79 -9.07 -11.71
C GLU A 309 -1.48 -9.85 -11.44
N VAL A 310 -1.17 -10.85 -12.28
CA VAL A 310 0.05 -11.67 -12.15
C VAL A 310 1.32 -10.83 -12.23
N VAL A 311 1.33 -9.82 -13.11
CA VAL A 311 2.47 -8.91 -13.28
C VAL A 311 2.59 -7.98 -12.08
N GLN A 312 1.47 -7.46 -11.59
CA GLN A 312 1.43 -6.61 -10.40
C GLN A 312 1.99 -7.33 -9.17
N ILE A 313 1.55 -8.56 -8.90
CA ILE A 313 2.09 -9.39 -7.80
C ILE A 313 3.60 -9.58 -7.94
N GLY A 314 4.07 -9.89 -9.15
CA GLY A 314 5.50 -10.04 -9.44
C GLY A 314 6.31 -8.77 -9.14
N ILE A 315 5.77 -7.60 -9.46
CA ILE A 315 6.41 -6.30 -9.21
C ILE A 315 6.47 -6.00 -7.71
N TYR A 316 5.38 -6.18 -6.96
CA TYR A 316 5.40 -6.00 -5.50
C TYR A 316 6.37 -6.97 -4.81
N ALA A 317 6.40 -8.24 -5.24
CA ALA A 317 7.34 -9.23 -4.72
C ALA A 317 8.81 -8.84 -4.99
N LEU A 318 9.11 -8.39 -6.21
CA LEU A 318 10.44 -7.89 -6.58
C LEU A 318 10.83 -6.66 -5.75
N LEU A 319 9.89 -5.74 -5.54
CA LEU A 319 10.11 -4.53 -4.77
C LEU A 319 10.45 -4.83 -3.30
N VAL A 320 9.72 -5.76 -2.68
CA VAL A 320 10.01 -6.23 -1.31
C VAL A 320 11.42 -6.81 -1.23
N VAL A 321 11.78 -7.69 -2.18
CA VAL A 321 13.12 -8.30 -2.22
C VAL A 321 14.20 -7.22 -2.33
N LEU A 322 14.03 -6.26 -3.24
CA LEU A 322 14.99 -5.16 -3.44
C LEU A 322 15.10 -4.27 -2.20
N ALA A 323 13.96 -3.94 -1.56
CA ALA A 323 13.94 -3.17 -0.33
C ALA A 323 14.65 -3.89 0.83
N LEU A 324 14.47 -5.21 0.96
CA LEU A 324 15.19 -6.03 1.92
C LEU A 324 16.70 -6.08 1.64
N TYR A 325 17.12 -6.14 0.37
CA TYR A 325 18.53 -6.02 0.00
C TYR A 325 19.12 -4.68 0.45
N VAL A 326 18.44 -3.57 0.14
CA VAL A 326 18.87 -2.22 0.54
C VAL A 326 18.98 -2.12 2.06
N LEU A 327 17.94 -2.54 2.79
CA LEU A 327 17.96 -2.54 4.25
C LEU A 327 19.15 -3.35 4.80
N ARG A 328 19.35 -4.56 4.28
CA ARG A 328 20.42 -5.45 4.74
C ARG A 328 21.81 -4.85 4.50
N ILE A 329 22.04 -4.27 3.34
CA ILE A 329 23.30 -3.60 2.99
C ILE A 329 23.53 -2.40 3.91
N VAL A 330 22.51 -1.57 4.12
CA VAL A 330 22.59 -0.39 4.98
C VAL A 330 22.90 -0.80 6.42
N VAL A 331 22.11 -1.69 7.03
CA VAL A 331 22.34 -2.18 8.40
C VAL A 331 23.72 -2.83 8.53
N HIS A 332 24.16 -3.58 7.51
CA HIS A 332 25.50 -4.16 7.52
C HIS A 332 26.58 -3.09 7.59
N SER A 333 26.49 -2.10 6.70
CA SER A 333 27.46 -1.02 6.56
C SER A 333 27.50 -0.11 7.79
N THR A 334 26.35 0.26 8.34
CA THR A 334 26.28 1.13 9.53
C THR A 334 26.87 0.40 10.73
N LEU A 335 26.53 -0.87 10.95
CA LEU A 335 27.10 -1.64 12.06
C LEU A 335 28.62 -1.82 11.97
N LEU A 336 29.18 -1.91 10.76
CA LEU A 336 30.63 -2.03 10.55
C LEU A 336 31.38 -0.72 10.85
N LEU A 337 30.81 0.40 10.43
CA LEU A 337 31.46 1.71 10.48
C LEU A 337 31.12 2.49 11.76
N GLU A 338 30.20 1.99 12.57
CA GLU A 338 29.67 2.70 13.74
C GLU A 338 30.67 2.70 14.88
N ASP A 339 30.79 3.86 15.52
CA ASP A 339 31.67 4.08 16.67
C ASP A 339 31.16 3.34 17.91
N PRO A 340 31.93 2.39 18.48
CA PRO A 340 31.55 1.71 19.71
C PRO A 340 31.66 2.68 20.90
N ARG A 341 30.59 3.42 21.19
CA ARG A 341 30.53 4.41 22.28
C ARG A 341 30.56 3.81 23.70
N ARG A 342 30.61 2.47 23.86
CA ARG A 342 30.75 1.82 25.17
C ARG A 342 32.23 1.62 25.50
N GLY A 343 32.63 2.06 26.68
CA GLY A 343 33.93 1.72 27.25
C GLY A 343 34.02 0.20 27.44
N TYR A 344 35.12 -0.38 26.98
CA TYR A 344 35.47 -1.79 27.16
C TYR A 344 35.39 -2.18 28.64
N THR A 345 34.58 -3.18 28.97
CA THR A 345 34.64 -3.84 30.27
C THR A 345 35.44 -5.13 30.13
N SER A 346 36.29 -5.46 31.10
CA SER A 346 37.03 -6.73 31.08
C SER A 346 36.15 -7.94 31.46
N GLU A 347 34.84 -7.76 31.58
CA GLU A 347 33.93 -8.81 31.99
C GLU A 347 33.58 -9.73 30.80
N PRO A 348 33.76 -11.05 30.93
CA PRO A 348 33.42 -11.97 29.86
C PRO A 348 31.90 -12.09 29.71
N LEU A 349 31.40 -12.01 28.48
CA LEU A 349 29.98 -12.07 28.15
C LEU A 349 29.67 -13.21 27.16
N SER A 350 28.46 -13.76 27.23
CA SER A 350 28.04 -14.84 26.34
C SER A 350 27.41 -14.28 25.07
N CYS A 351 28.01 -14.54 23.92
CA CYS A 351 27.49 -14.06 22.63
C CYS A 351 26.24 -14.87 22.20
N PRO A 352 25.04 -14.27 22.09
CA PRO A 352 23.80 -14.98 21.74
C PRO A 352 23.69 -15.45 20.27
N GLN A 353 24.72 -15.19 19.45
CA GLN A 353 24.79 -15.69 18.08
C GLN A 353 25.55 -17.02 17.97
N CYS A 354 26.60 -17.20 18.77
CA CYS A 354 27.42 -18.42 18.77
C CYS A 354 27.42 -19.19 20.09
N ASP A 355 26.73 -18.70 21.12
CA ASP A 355 26.62 -19.28 22.47
C ASP A 355 27.98 -19.56 23.13
N ARG A 356 28.93 -18.64 22.92
CA ARG A 356 30.29 -18.73 23.47
C ARG A 356 30.60 -17.52 24.31
N VAL A 357 31.32 -17.76 25.40
CA VAL A 357 31.86 -16.73 26.28
C VAL A 357 33.02 -16.06 25.56
N VAL A 358 32.91 -14.75 25.35
CA VAL A 358 33.85 -13.90 24.62
C VAL A 358 34.08 -12.60 25.40
N PRO A 359 35.21 -11.90 25.18
CA PRO A 359 35.42 -10.57 25.76
C PRO A 359 34.38 -9.56 25.24
N ASP A 360 34.08 -8.55 26.06
CA ASP A 360 33.19 -7.42 25.72
C ASP A 360 33.85 -6.49 24.69
N LEU A 361 33.86 -6.94 23.44
CA LEU A 361 34.37 -6.21 22.30
C LEU A 361 33.22 -5.84 21.34
N PRO A 362 33.35 -4.74 20.58
CA PRO A 362 32.33 -4.29 19.61
C PRO A 362 31.83 -5.40 18.68
N PHE A 363 32.72 -6.33 18.31
CA PHE A 363 32.39 -7.54 17.58
C PHE A 363 32.83 -8.78 18.34
N CYS A 364 32.06 -9.86 18.21
CA CYS A 364 32.44 -11.17 18.73
C CYS A 364 33.69 -11.69 17.97
N PRO A 365 34.83 -11.95 18.64
CA PRO A 365 36.05 -12.43 17.97
C PRO A 365 35.90 -13.80 17.30
N ARG A 366 34.86 -14.56 17.68
CA ARG A 366 34.61 -15.90 17.15
C ARG A 366 33.69 -15.93 15.93
N CYS A 367 32.56 -15.22 15.99
CA CYS A 367 31.58 -15.24 14.90
C CYS A 367 31.45 -13.92 14.14
N GLY A 368 32.08 -12.84 14.58
CA GLY A 368 32.02 -11.54 13.91
C GLY A 368 30.69 -10.79 14.07
N ALA A 369 29.75 -11.28 14.88
CA ALA A 369 28.51 -10.57 15.19
C ALA A 369 28.80 -9.22 15.87
N ALA A 370 28.13 -8.16 15.45
CA ALA A 370 28.13 -6.88 16.14
C ALA A 370 27.46 -7.05 17.51
N HIS A 371 28.11 -6.62 18.59
CA HIS A 371 27.60 -6.80 19.95
C HIS A 371 26.23 -6.10 20.13
N HIS A 372 26.03 -4.92 19.54
CA HIS A 372 24.75 -4.21 19.55
C HIS A 372 23.60 -4.97 18.83
N ALA A 373 23.93 -5.86 17.89
CA ALA A 373 22.98 -6.75 17.22
C ALA A 373 22.83 -8.11 17.92
N ALA A 374 23.63 -8.38 18.96
CA ALA A 374 23.65 -9.64 19.69
C ALA A 374 22.99 -9.45 21.07
N ARG A 375 21.70 -9.12 21.07
CA ARG A 375 20.92 -8.89 22.30
C ARG A 375 20.50 -10.21 22.93
N THR A 376 20.42 -10.29 24.26
CA THR A 376 19.92 -11.49 24.93
C THR A 376 18.40 -11.58 24.80
N SER A 377 17.90 -12.82 24.68
CA SER A 377 16.46 -13.13 24.65
C SER A 377 16.14 -13.91 25.92
N SER A 378 15.01 -13.59 26.54
CA SER A 378 14.54 -14.25 27.76
C SER A 378 13.28 -15.08 27.55
N ALA A 379 12.55 -14.92 26.42
CA ALA A 379 11.31 -15.67 26.21
C ALA A 379 11.55 -17.06 25.61
N SER A 380 10.70 -18.01 26.00
CA SER A 380 10.63 -19.30 25.34
C SER A 380 9.89 -19.17 24.00
N THR A 381 10.34 -19.92 22.99
CA THR A 381 9.69 -20.01 21.67
C THR A 381 8.19 -20.25 21.76
N ALA A 382 7.76 -21.12 22.69
CA ALA A 382 6.35 -21.42 22.91
C ALA A 382 5.56 -20.22 23.43
N ARG A 383 6.14 -19.43 24.35
CA ARG A 383 5.49 -18.24 24.89
C ARG A 383 5.32 -17.18 23.81
N LEU A 384 6.36 -16.95 22.99
CA LEU A 384 6.30 -16.00 21.88
C LEU A 384 5.18 -16.36 20.88
N LEU A 385 5.18 -17.61 20.38
CA LEU A 385 4.16 -18.06 19.44
C LEU A 385 2.76 -17.95 20.04
N LEU A 386 2.60 -18.33 21.31
CA LEU A 386 1.32 -18.20 22.01
C LEU A 386 0.89 -16.72 22.12
N THR A 387 1.79 -15.81 22.50
CA THR A 387 1.46 -14.38 22.59
C THR A 387 1.08 -13.79 21.24
N VAL A 388 1.82 -14.08 20.18
CA VAL A 388 1.52 -13.59 18.83
C VAL A 388 0.18 -14.15 18.34
N SER A 389 -0.03 -15.47 18.47
CA SER A 389 -1.28 -16.10 18.04
C SER A 389 -2.50 -15.56 18.81
N ILE A 390 -2.37 -15.32 20.12
CA ILE A 390 -3.43 -14.70 20.93
C ILE A 390 -3.69 -13.27 20.47
N SER A 391 -2.65 -12.45 20.28
CA SER A 391 -2.80 -11.08 19.82
C SER A 391 -3.48 -10.99 18.45
N LEU A 392 -3.09 -11.87 17.51
CA LEU A 392 -3.73 -11.95 16.20
C LEU A 392 -5.20 -12.38 16.32
N ALA A 393 -5.50 -13.41 17.12
CA ALA A 393 -6.86 -13.87 17.35
C ALA A 393 -7.75 -12.76 17.95
N VAL A 394 -7.23 -12.03 18.94
CA VAL A 394 -7.96 -10.91 19.56
C VAL A 394 -8.27 -9.81 18.53
N VAL A 395 -7.30 -9.44 17.68
CA VAL A 395 -7.54 -8.45 16.63
C VAL A 395 -8.59 -8.94 15.65
N MET A 396 -8.49 -10.18 15.15
CA MET A 396 -9.45 -10.72 14.19
C MET A 396 -10.88 -10.76 14.78
N ILE A 397 -11.01 -11.21 16.03
CA ILE A 397 -12.32 -11.22 16.74
C ILE A 397 -12.84 -9.80 16.93
N ALA A 398 -11.98 -8.86 17.32
CA ALA A 398 -12.37 -7.45 17.49
C ALA A 398 -12.82 -6.83 16.17
N SER A 399 -12.13 -7.08 15.06
CA SER A 399 -12.52 -6.61 13.73
C SER A 399 -13.87 -7.17 13.30
N VAL A 400 -14.12 -8.47 13.51
CA VAL A 400 -15.43 -9.08 13.23
C VAL A 400 -16.52 -8.49 14.12
N ALA A 401 -16.24 -8.28 15.41
CA ALA A 401 -17.19 -7.68 16.34
C ALA A 401 -17.55 -6.24 15.95
N VAL A 402 -16.55 -5.42 15.61
CA VAL A 402 -16.74 -4.04 15.12
C VAL A 402 -17.55 -4.05 13.83
N SER A 403 -17.20 -4.90 12.87
CA SER A 403 -17.98 -5.03 11.63
C SER A 403 -19.44 -5.35 11.92
N SER A 404 -19.70 -6.41 12.71
CA SER A 404 -21.06 -6.83 13.04
C SER A 404 -21.87 -5.78 13.81
N TRP A 405 -21.20 -4.87 14.51
CA TRP A 405 -21.84 -3.77 15.22
C TRP A 405 -22.17 -2.59 14.31
N LEU A 406 -21.35 -2.37 13.27
CA LEU A 406 -21.53 -1.29 12.30
C LEU A 406 -22.46 -1.67 11.14
N THR A 407 -22.61 -2.96 10.83
CA THR A 407 -23.46 -3.41 9.72
C THR A 407 -24.93 -3.01 9.95
N PRO A 408 -25.52 -2.19 9.06
CA PRO A 408 -26.94 -1.87 9.16
C PRO A 408 -27.78 -3.13 8.93
N PRO A 409 -28.96 -3.25 9.58
CA PRO A 409 -29.86 -4.36 9.33
C PRO A 409 -30.30 -4.35 7.86
N ALA A 410 -30.23 -5.52 7.22
CA ALA A 410 -30.65 -5.67 5.82
C ALA A 410 -32.06 -5.08 5.62
N ALA A 411 -32.16 -4.06 4.77
CA ALA A 411 -33.43 -3.43 4.47
C ALA A 411 -34.30 -4.42 3.71
N LEU A 412 -35.45 -4.78 4.28
CA LEU A 412 -36.44 -5.58 3.56
C LEU A 412 -37.09 -4.67 2.51
N VAL A 413 -36.62 -4.74 1.26
CA VAL A 413 -37.20 -3.99 0.14
C VAL A 413 -38.57 -4.59 -0.18
N VAL A 414 -39.60 -4.03 0.44
CA VAL A 414 -41.00 -4.33 0.09
C VAL A 414 -41.42 -3.33 -0.97
N CYS A 415 -41.46 -3.76 -2.24
CA CYS A 415 -42.05 -2.96 -3.30
C CYS A 415 -43.51 -2.64 -2.93
N PRO A 416 -43.88 -1.36 -2.71
CA PRO A 416 -45.27 -1.01 -2.49
C PRO A 416 -46.07 -1.37 -3.76
N PRO A 417 -47.29 -1.91 -3.63
CA PRO A 417 -48.13 -2.28 -4.78
C PRO A 417 -48.60 -1.08 -5.63
N ASP A 418 -48.24 0.14 -5.26
CA ASP A 418 -48.61 1.36 -5.95
C ASP A 418 -47.35 2.22 -6.15
N CYS A 419 -46.56 1.87 -7.17
CA CYS A 419 -45.50 2.74 -7.66
C CYS A 419 -46.16 4.01 -8.20
N GLY A 420 -46.10 5.08 -7.39
CA GLY A 420 -46.71 6.37 -7.68
C GLY A 420 -46.48 6.81 -9.12
N ARG A 421 -47.46 7.51 -9.69
CA ARG A 421 -47.36 7.99 -11.07
C ARG A 421 -46.19 8.99 -11.18
N PRO A 422 -45.38 8.90 -12.25
CA PRO A 422 -44.26 9.81 -12.43
C PRO A 422 -44.76 11.26 -12.42
N PRO A 423 -44.01 12.20 -11.82
CA PRO A 423 -44.35 13.61 -11.91
C PRO A 423 -44.31 14.03 -13.38
N ILE A 424 -45.49 14.23 -13.98
CA ILE A 424 -45.65 14.78 -15.33
C ILE A 424 -45.59 16.30 -15.21
N SER A 425 -44.45 16.84 -14.78
CA SER A 425 -44.17 18.25 -15.05
C SER A 425 -43.78 18.37 -16.53
N LYS A 426 -44.17 19.48 -17.17
CA LYS A 426 -43.64 19.81 -18.50
C LYS A 426 -42.13 20.04 -18.33
N PRO A 427 -41.26 19.25 -18.99
CA PRO A 427 -39.83 19.48 -18.89
C PRO A 427 -39.51 20.86 -19.47
N ILE A 428 -39.08 21.80 -18.63
CA ILE A 428 -38.41 23.01 -19.07
C ILE A 428 -36.98 22.87 -18.59
N ALA A 429 -36.21 22.06 -19.32
CA ALA A 429 -34.76 22.05 -19.17
C ALA A 429 -34.17 22.72 -20.41
N ILE A 430 -33.92 24.02 -20.32
CA ILE A 430 -33.26 24.82 -21.37
C ILE A 430 -31.74 24.62 -21.24
N ASN A 431 -31.32 23.36 -21.17
CA ASN A 431 -29.90 23.03 -21.10
C ASN A 431 -29.24 23.39 -22.44
N PRO A 432 -28.01 23.92 -22.43
CA PRO A 432 -27.26 24.11 -23.67
C PRO A 432 -27.08 22.78 -24.39
N ARG A 433 -26.95 22.84 -25.72
CA ARG A 433 -26.76 21.65 -26.57
C ARG A 433 -25.39 21.66 -27.22
N PHE A 434 -24.76 20.49 -27.23
CA PHE A 434 -23.58 20.20 -28.03
C PHE A 434 -24.01 19.64 -29.38
N THR A 435 -23.34 20.05 -30.45
CA THR A 435 -23.52 19.52 -31.81
C THR A 435 -22.14 19.45 -32.45
N PRO A 436 -21.69 18.28 -32.96
CA PRO A 436 -20.42 18.15 -33.68
C PRO A 436 -20.40 19.03 -34.94
N ASP A 437 -19.22 19.33 -35.47
CA ASP A 437 -19.05 20.11 -36.70
C ASP A 437 -19.78 19.50 -37.90
N GLY A 438 -19.85 18.16 -37.96
CA GLY A 438 -20.59 17.45 -39.00
C GLY A 438 -22.11 17.43 -38.78
N GLY A 439 -22.61 17.76 -37.58
CA GLY A 439 -24.04 17.76 -37.25
C GLY A 439 -24.67 16.37 -37.27
N GLU A 440 -23.91 15.32 -36.94
CA GLU A 440 -24.37 13.93 -36.87
C GLU A 440 -25.43 13.73 -35.78
N PHE A 441 -25.29 14.44 -34.65
CA PHE A 441 -26.22 14.39 -33.53
C PHE A 441 -26.21 15.70 -32.73
N SER A 442 -27.16 15.86 -31.82
CA SER A 442 -27.03 16.85 -30.75
C SER A 442 -27.49 16.29 -29.41
N VAL A 443 -26.87 16.75 -28.32
CA VAL A 443 -27.15 16.31 -26.95
C VAL A 443 -27.16 17.50 -26.01
N SER A 444 -28.07 17.52 -25.04
CA SER A 444 -28.09 18.54 -24.00
C SER A 444 -27.05 18.22 -22.93
N TYR A 445 -26.45 19.26 -22.36
CA TYR A 445 -25.46 19.16 -21.30
C TYR A 445 -25.72 20.21 -20.21
N PRO A 446 -25.23 20.06 -18.98
CA PRO A 446 -25.42 21.03 -17.91
C PRO A 446 -24.79 22.40 -18.25
N GLY A 447 -25.50 23.48 -17.94
CA GLY A 447 -25.00 24.84 -18.15
C GLY A 447 -23.97 25.30 -17.10
N PRO A 448 -23.37 26.48 -17.30
CA PRO A 448 -22.52 27.12 -16.29
C PRO A 448 -23.26 27.25 -14.95
N GLN A 449 -22.55 27.11 -13.82
CA GLN A 449 -23.09 27.16 -12.45
C GLN A 449 -23.83 25.91 -11.95
N THR A 450 -23.67 24.77 -12.62
CA THR A 450 -24.08 23.47 -12.08
C THR A 450 -22.91 22.81 -11.32
N ALA A 451 -23.16 21.67 -10.69
CA ALA A 451 -22.10 20.85 -10.07
C ALA A 451 -21.24 20.09 -11.09
N TYR A 452 -21.51 20.26 -12.40
CA TYR A 452 -20.78 19.61 -13.46
C TYR A 452 -19.71 20.52 -14.06
N GLU A 453 -18.53 19.96 -14.28
CA GLU A 453 -17.52 20.51 -15.19
C GLU A 453 -17.68 19.83 -16.56
N ALA A 454 -17.72 20.62 -17.64
CA ALA A 454 -18.00 20.12 -18.98
C ALA A 454 -16.79 20.32 -19.90
N HIS A 455 -16.31 19.22 -20.50
CA HIS A 455 -15.24 19.19 -21.48
C HIS A 455 -15.78 18.77 -22.84
N PHE A 456 -15.38 19.49 -23.91
CA PHE A 456 -15.89 19.23 -25.27
C PHE A 456 -14.86 18.48 -26.11
N GLU A 457 -15.31 17.43 -26.78
CA GLU A 457 -14.56 16.66 -27.76
C GLU A 457 -15.14 16.92 -29.17
N PRO A 458 -14.40 16.64 -30.25
CA PRO A 458 -14.93 16.79 -31.61
C PRO A 458 -16.22 16.00 -31.86
N ASN A 459 -16.39 14.87 -31.17
CA ASN A 459 -17.51 13.94 -31.34
C ASN A 459 -18.38 13.77 -30.08
N GLY A 460 -18.23 14.61 -29.06
CA GLY A 460 -18.95 14.42 -27.80
C GLY A 460 -18.73 15.49 -26.74
N VAL A 461 -19.34 15.25 -25.59
CA VAL A 461 -19.15 16.03 -24.36
C VAL A 461 -18.88 15.07 -23.21
N VAL A 462 -17.95 15.46 -22.35
CA VAL A 462 -17.62 14.78 -21.10
C VAL A 462 -18.04 15.67 -19.94
N LEU A 463 -18.67 15.06 -18.94
CA LEU A 463 -19.31 15.74 -17.82
C LEU A 463 -18.81 15.12 -16.52
N ASP A 464 -18.05 15.89 -15.76
CA ASP A 464 -17.49 15.48 -14.48
C ASP A 464 -18.33 16.05 -13.34
N LEU A 465 -18.86 15.17 -12.49
CA LEU A 465 -19.72 15.57 -11.39
C LEU A 465 -18.88 15.87 -10.14
N GLY A 466 -18.75 17.15 -9.78
CA GLY A 466 -18.01 17.58 -8.58
C GLY A 466 -18.81 17.52 -7.28
N ALA A 467 -19.90 16.74 -7.20
CA ALA A 467 -20.79 16.66 -6.05
C ALA A 467 -21.18 15.23 -5.69
N GLY A 468 -21.50 15.00 -4.40
CA GLY A 468 -21.79 13.65 -3.88
C GLY A 468 -20.56 12.74 -3.99
N ASP A 469 -20.79 11.49 -4.43
CA ASP A 469 -19.72 10.53 -4.70
C ASP A 469 -19.04 10.76 -6.06
N GLY A 470 -19.48 11.77 -6.80
CA GLY A 470 -18.91 12.17 -8.09
C GLY A 470 -19.20 11.19 -9.24
N GLY A 471 -18.24 11.09 -10.14
CA GLY A 471 -18.29 10.26 -11.34
C GLY A 471 -18.34 11.05 -12.64
N THR A 472 -18.03 10.36 -13.75
CA THR A 472 -17.95 10.97 -15.08
C THR A 472 -18.97 10.38 -16.02
N LEU A 473 -19.62 11.25 -16.79
CA LEU A 473 -20.56 10.91 -17.85
C LEU A 473 -19.99 11.37 -19.19
N ARG A 474 -19.77 10.43 -20.10
CA ARG A 474 -19.40 10.70 -21.50
C ARG A 474 -20.59 10.49 -22.42
N LEU A 475 -20.88 11.51 -23.24
CA LEU A 475 -21.97 11.51 -24.23
C LEU A 475 -21.36 11.80 -25.61
N PHE A 476 -21.26 10.78 -26.45
CA PHE A 476 -20.57 10.91 -27.73
C PHE A 476 -21.21 10.08 -28.84
N GLY A 477 -20.78 10.34 -30.07
CA GLY A 477 -21.16 9.56 -31.24
C GLY A 477 -19.97 8.98 -31.99
N GLN A 478 -20.18 7.85 -32.66
CA GLN A 478 -19.19 7.25 -33.56
C GLN A 478 -19.87 6.49 -34.71
N PRO A 479 -19.21 6.33 -35.88
CA PRO A 479 -19.68 5.43 -36.94
C PRO A 479 -19.84 4.01 -36.40
N ALA A 480 -20.98 3.38 -36.69
CA ALA A 480 -21.24 2.02 -36.22
C ALA A 480 -20.53 0.96 -37.07
N ASN A 481 -20.21 1.26 -38.35
CA ASN A 481 -19.52 0.35 -39.26
C ASN A 481 -20.14 -1.06 -39.33
N GLY A 482 -21.48 -1.14 -39.23
CA GLY A 482 -22.23 -2.39 -39.18
C GLY A 482 -22.17 -3.17 -37.85
N GLN A 483 -21.50 -2.64 -36.81
CA GLN A 483 -21.50 -3.24 -35.47
C GLN A 483 -22.86 -3.10 -34.79
N SER A 484 -23.25 -4.10 -34.00
CA SER A 484 -24.45 -4.02 -33.16
C SER A 484 -24.21 -3.12 -31.93
N PRO A 485 -25.26 -2.53 -31.32
CA PRO A 485 -25.11 -1.76 -30.09
C PRO A 485 -24.38 -2.53 -28.97
N LYS A 486 -24.63 -3.85 -28.87
CA LYS A 486 -23.97 -4.71 -27.89
C LYS A 486 -22.47 -4.90 -28.19
N GLN A 487 -22.10 -5.13 -29.46
CA GLN A 487 -20.70 -5.24 -29.84
C GLN A 487 -19.93 -3.96 -29.54
N ILE A 488 -20.54 -2.81 -29.78
CA ILE A 488 -19.94 -1.51 -29.45
C ILE A 488 -19.76 -1.36 -27.93
N ALA A 489 -20.75 -1.74 -27.13
CA ALA A 489 -20.64 -1.72 -25.66
C ALA A 489 -19.52 -2.65 -25.17
N ASP A 490 -19.51 -3.91 -25.62
CA ASP A 490 -18.50 -4.91 -25.29
C ASP A 490 -17.08 -4.44 -25.65
N ASP A 491 -16.90 -3.82 -26.82
CA ASP A 491 -15.61 -3.30 -27.29
C ASP A 491 -15.14 -2.12 -26.45
N LEU A 492 -16.06 -1.21 -26.08
CA LEU A 492 -15.77 -0.08 -25.21
C LEU A 492 -15.41 -0.54 -23.79
N LEU A 493 -16.14 -1.51 -23.24
CA LEU A 493 -15.87 -2.05 -21.92
C LEU A 493 -14.50 -2.74 -21.89
N LYS A 494 -14.18 -3.59 -22.88
CA LYS A 494 -12.86 -4.25 -22.97
C LYS A 494 -11.71 -3.26 -23.17
N ALA A 495 -11.94 -2.19 -23.91
CA ALA A 495 -10.91 -1.20 -24.18
C ALA A 495 -10.57 -0.32 -22.97
N HIS A 496 -11.57 0.00 -22.14
CA HIS A 496 -11.42 0.97 -21.06
C HIS A 496 -11.47 0.36 -19.65
N PHE A 497 -12.14 -0.77 -19.48
CA PHE A 497 -12.30 -1.49 -18.21
C PHE A 497 -12.08 -3.00 -18.44
N PRO A 498 -10.84 -3.43 -18.75
CA PRO A 498 -10.54 -4.81 -19.15
C PRO A 498 -10.82 -5.85 -18.05
N ASN A 499 -10.89 -5.40 -16.79
CA ASN A 499 -11.17 -6.24 -15.63
C ASN A 499 -12.64 -6.18 -15.18
N ALA A 500 -13.48 -5.37 -15.85
CA ALA A 500 -14.87 -5.23 -15.45
C ALA A 500 -15.65 -6.54 -15.63
N THR A 501 -16.38 -6.91 -14.60
CA THR A 501 -17.29 -8.05 -14.59
C THR A 501 -18.72 -7.58 -14.85
N PHE A 502 -19.39 -8.20 -15.82
CA PHE A 502 -20.80 -7.95 -16.10
C PHE A 502 -21.67 -8.25 -14.87
N ASP A 503 -22.52 -7.29 -14.49
CA ASP A 503 -23.51 -7.46 -13.42
C ASP A 503 -24.88 -7.80 -14.02
N TYR A 504 -25.45 -6.86 -14.79
CA TYR A 504 -26.74 -7.08 -15.47
C TYR A 504 -26.93 -6.23 -16.73
N GLU A 505 -27.84 -6.69 -17.60
CA GLU A 505 -28.28 -5.95 -18.79
C GLU A 505 -29.48 -5.06 -18.43
N ILE A 506 -29.44 -3.80 -18.89
CA ILE A 506 -30.53 -2.85 -18.72
C ILE A 506 -31.65 -3.20 -19.72
N PRO A 507 -32.82 -3.66 -19.26
CA PRO A 507 -33.88 -4.07 -20.16
C PRO A 507 -34.45 -2.86 -20.90
N ASN A 508 -34.60 -2.98 -22.22
CA ASN A 508 -35.12 -1.92 -23.10
C ASN A 508 -34.36 -0.59 -22.95
N ALA A 509 -33.03 -0.64 -22.92
CA ALA A 509 -32.19 0.56 -22.89
C ALA A 509 -32.50 1.46 -24.10
N PHE A 510 -32.77 2.74 -23.83
CA PHE A 510 -32.98 3.76 -24.86
C PHE A 510 -31.88 4.82 -24.76
N VAL A 511 -31.35 5.22 -25.91
CA VAL A 511 -30.51 6.42 -26.05
C VAL A 511 -31.24 7.32 -27.03
N GLY A 512 -31.53 8.58 -26.66
CA GLY A 512 -32.28 9.49 -27.54
C GLY A 512 -33.64 8.94 -28.04
N TYR A 513 -34.31 8.11 -27.23
CA TYR A 513 -35.54 7.38 -27.60
C TYR A 513 -35.40 6.40 -28.78
N GLN A 514 -34.19 5.98 -29.11
CA GLN A 514 -33.91 4.86 -29.99
C GLN A 514 -33.59 3.63 -29.14
N LEU A 515 -34.24 2.49 -29.43
CA LEU A 515 -33.96 1.24 -28.73
C LEU A 515 -32.52 0.81 -29.03
N GLY A 516 -31.82 0.41 -27.98
CA GLY A 516 -30.41 0.07 -28.03
C GLY A 516 -30.06 -1.09 -27.09
N TYR A 517 -28.82 -1.09 -26.64
CA TYR A 517 -28.28 -1.99 -25.63
C TYR A 517 -27.81 -1.17 -24.43
N GLY A 518 -27.93 -1.73 -23.23
CA GLY A 518 -27.37 -1.12 -22.04
C GLY A 518 -26.91 -2.19 -21.06
N GLU A 519 -25.79 -1.97 -20.40
CA GLU A 519 -25.25 -2.88 -19.41
C GLU A 519 -24.65 -2.12 -18.23
N VAL A 520 -24.64 -2.81 -17.09
CA VAL A 520 -23.93 -2.40 -15.89
C VAL A 520 -22.86 -3.45 -15.60
N ALA A 521 -21.65 -2.98 -15.34
CA ALA A 521 -20.50 -3.79 -15.00
C ALA A 521 -19.78 -3.19 -13.79
N ASP A 522 -19.09 -4.05 -13.04
CA ASP A 522 -18.32 -3.67 -11.87
C ASP A 522 -16.83 -3.88 -12.13
N ASP A 523 -16.01 -2.89 -11.83
CA ASP A 523 -14.56 -2.91 -11.91
C ASP A 523 -13.96 -2.83 -10.51
N TYR A 524 -13.09 -3.78 -10.18
CA TYR A 524 -12.44 -3.88 -8.87
C TYR A 524 -10.95 -3.62 -9.02
N PRO A 525 -10.41 -2.53 -8.45
CA PRO A 525 -8.98 -2.29 -8.39
C PRO A 525 -8.27 -3.46 -7.71
N ALA A 526 -7.14 -3.87 -8.27
CA ALA A 526 -6.42 -5.08 -7.85
C ALA A 526 -5.88 -5.05 -6.41
N ASP A 527 -5.82 -3.87 -5.78
CA ASP A 527 -5.41 -3.69 -4.39
C ASP A 527 -6.57 -3.43 -3.43
N ALA A 528 -7.82 -3.32 -3.89
CA ALA A 528 -8.97 -3.10 -3.02
C ALA A 528 -9.20 -4.32 -2.11
N ILE A 529 -9.49 -4.14 -0.80
CA ILE A 529 -9.88 -5.24 0.10
C ILE A 529 -11.40 -5.32 0.31
N GLY A 530 -12.19 -4.37 -0.21
CA GLY A 530 -13.65 -4.44 -0.19
C GLY A 530 -14.39 -3.61 -1.25
N ASP A 531 -15.68 -3.35 -1.02
CA ASP A 531 -16.63 -2.77 -1.99
C ASP A 531 -16.55 -1.26 -2.14
N ASP A 532 -15.94 -0.52 -1.21
CA ASP A 532 -15.79 0.94 -1.33
C ASP A 532 -14.76 1.34 -2.41
N GLY A 533 -13.94 0.38 -2.89
CA GLY A 533 -13.09 0.53 -4.07
C GLY A 533 -13.74 0.07 -5.38
N ARG A 534 -14.97 -0.47 -5.34
CA ARG A 534 -15.68 -0.94 -6.52
C ARG A 534 -16.12 0.25 -7.36
N ASN A 535 -15.62 0.34 -8.58
CA ASN A 535 -16.14 1.26 -9.56
C ASN A 535 -17.26 0.59 -10.32
N ARG A 536 -18.36 1.33 -10.53
CA ARG A 536 -19.46 0.87 -11.34
C ARG A 536 -19.49 1.60 -12.65
N VAL A 537 -19.59 0.82 -13.72
CA VAL A 537 -19.62 1.30 -15.09
C VAL A 537 -20.98 0.99 -15.68
N LEU A 538 -21.60 1.99 -16.30
CA LEU A 538 -22.85 1.86 -17.04
C LEU A 538 -22.61 2.32 -18.47
N ILE A 539 -22.90 1.46 -19.45
CA ILE A 539 -22.78 1.78 -20.87
C ILE A 539 -24.13 1.59 -21.53
N MET A 540 -24.58 2.59 -22.29
CA MET A 540 -25.79 2.54 -23.12
C MET A 540 -25.45 2.97 -24.54
N VAL A 541 -25.85 2.17 -25.52
CA VAL A 541 -25.56 2.39 -26.94
C VAL A 541 -26.83 2.22 -27.75
N ALA A 542 -27.11 3.14 -28.67
CA ALA A 542 -28.10 2.92 -29.72
C ALA A 542 -27.54 3.26 -31.10
N VAL A 543 -27.92 2.47 -32.10
CA VAL A 543 -27.47 2.65 -33.49
C VAL A 543 -28.66 3.00 -34.38
N LYS A 544 -28.49 4.04 -35.19
CA LYS A 544 -29.45 4.45 -36.22
C LYS A 544 -28.70 5.01 -37.43
N ASN A 545 -29.08 4.59 -38.63
CA ASN A 545 -28.43 4.98 -39.89
C ASN A 545 -26.90 4.79 -39.89
N ASP A 546 -26.43 3.65 -39.38
CA ASP A 546 -25.00 3.30 -39.25
C ASP A 546 -24.17 4.28 -38.40
N TYR A 547 -24.84 5.01 -37.49
CA TYR A 547 -24.21 5.90 -36.53
C TYR A 547 -24.66 5.53 -35.11
N ALA A 548 -23.69 5.31 -34.23
CA ALA A 548 -23.89 4.95 -32.84
C ALA A 548 -23.85 6.20 -31.95
N LEU A 549 -24.81 6.32 -31.04
CA LEU A 549 -24.76 7.25 -29.92
C LEU A 549 -24.54 6.46 -28.64
N VAL A 550 -23.57 6.92 -27.85
CA VAL A 550 -23.10 6.25 -26.66
C VAL A 550 -23.26 7.20 -25.48
N ALA A 551 -23.96 6.73 -24.46
CA ALA A 551 -23.93 7.31 -23.13
C ALA A 551 -23.23 6.33 -22.21
N ALA A 552 -22.14 6.75 -21.60
CA ALA A 552 -21.43 5.88 -20.69
C ALA A 552 -20.97 6.65 -19.47
N ALA A 553 -21.13 6.04 -18.30
CA ALA A 553 -20.81 6.63 -17.02
C ALA A 553 -20.03 5.66 -16.16
N ALA A 554 -19.13 6.22 -15.36
CA ALA A 554 -18.38 5.48 -14.36
C ALA A 554 -18.33 6.29 -13.07
N GLY A 555 -18.35 5.61 -11.93
CA GLY A 555 -18.12 6.22 -10.63
C GLY A 555 -18.13 5.20 -9.49
N PRO A 556 -17.85 5.65 -8.26
CA PRO A 556 -17.82 4.78 -7.10
C PRO A 556 -19.17 4.10 -6.88
N PHE A 557 -19.16 2.78 -6.66
CA PHE A 557 -20.35 2.04 -6.28
C PHE A 557 -20.83 2.50 -4.90
N ARG A 558 -22.14 2.73 -4.78
CA ARG A 558 -22.81 2.97 -3.51
C ARG A 558 -24.23 2.43 -3.60
N GLU A 559 -24.57 1.48 -2.75
CA GLU A 559 -25.94 0.97 -2.69
C GLU A 559 -26.89 2.09 -2.20
N PHE A 560 -27.95 2.33 -2.97
CA PHE A 560 -28.93 3.36 -2.62
C PHE A 560 -29.90 2.84 -1.56
N SER A 561 -29.67 3.26 -0.31
CA SER A 561 -30.59 3.00 0.80
C SER A 561 -31.63 4.13 0.95
N PRO A 562 -32.75 3.89 1.66
CA PRO A 562 -33.71 4.94 2.01
C PRO A 562 -33.10 6.13 2.77
N ASP A 563 -31.97 5.91 3.44
CA ASP A 563 -31.29 6.90 4.28
C ASP A 563 -30.23 7.73 3.51
N PHE A 564 -29.95 7.37 2.25
CA PHE A 564 -28.93 8.04 1.42
C PHE A 564 -29.54 8.99 0.39
N GLY A 565 -28.95 10.19 0.25
CA GLY A 565 -29.32 11.18 -0.76
C GLY A 565 -30.77 11.63 -0.67
N SER A 566 -31.48 11.60 -1.80
CA SER A 566 -32.91 11.92 -1.89
C SER A 566 -33.82 10.72 -1.57
N GLY A 567 -33.26 9.59 -1.13
CA GLY A 567 -33.98 8.32 -0.94
C GLY A 567 -34.52 7.71 -2.24
N HIS A 568 -34.10 8.22 -3.41
CA HIS A 568 -34.51 7.70 -4.70
C HIS A 568 -33.69 6.45 -5.03
N PRO A 569 -34.32 5.26 -5.19
CA PRO A 569 -33.57 4.07 -5.54
C PRO A 569 -33.03 4.19 -6.96
N SER A 570 -31.74 3.90 -7.14
CA SER A 570 -31.12 3.73 -8.45
C SER A 570 -30.68 2.28 -8.58
N GLY A 571 -31.26 1.52 -9.50
CA GLY A 571 -30.81 0.14 -9.75
C GLY A 571 -29.34 0.06 -10.17
N ALA A 572 -28.82 1.17 -10.72
CA ALA A 572 -27.41 1.29 -11.05
C ALA A 572 -26.53 1.49 -9.82
N ASN A 573 -27.00 1.90 -8.63
CA ASN A 573 -26.17 1.99 -7.41
C ASN A 573 -24.82 2.74 -7.57
N PHE A 574 -24.83 3.91 -8.23
CA PHE A 574 -23.77 4.93 -8.14
C PHE A 574 -24.38 6.33 -8.35
N PHE A 575 -23.76 7.36 -7.77
CA PHE A 575 -24.38 8.68 -7.59
C PHE A 575 -24.80 9.37 -8.90
N LEU A 576 -23.89 9.38 -9.89
CA LEU A 576 -24.12 10.00 -11.20
C LEU A 576 -25.30 9.38 -11.98
N ALA A 577 -25.64 8.11 -11.75
CA ALA A 577 -26.77 7.45 -12.42
C ALA A 577 -28.13 8.11 -12.13
N LEU A 578 -28.27 8.76 -10.97
CA LEU A 578 -29.51 9.46 -10.61
C LEU A 578 -29.86 10.59 -11.58
N ASP A 579 -28.84 11.23 -12.14
CA ASP A 579 -29.03 12.46 -12.91
C ASP A 579 -28.77 12.26 -14.42
N MET A 580 -28.05 11.20 -14.80
CA MET A 580 -27.63 11.00 -16.18
C MET A 580 -28.79 10.88 -17.18
N ALA A 581 -29.92 10.31 -16.76
CA ALA A 581 -31.02 9.95 -17.65
C ALA A 581 -31.58 11.15 -18.45
N LYS A 582 -31.58 12.35 -17.86
CA LYS A 582 -32.07 13.57 -18.55
C LYS A 582 -31.18 13.96 -19.73
N TYR A 583 -29.89 13.62 -19.68
CA TYR A 583 -28.95 13.86 -20.76
C TYR A 583 -28.99 12.74 -21.80
N VAL A 584 -29.04 11.47 -21.38
CA VAL A 584 -29.17 10.32 -22.29
C VAL A 584 -30.45 10.40 -23.14
N ASN A 585 -31.56 10.85 -22.56
CA ASN A 585 -32.81 11.05 -23.30
C ASN A 585 -32.79 12.27 -24.24
N SER A 586 -31.83 13.19 -24.06
CA SER A 586 -31.74 14.41 -24.87
C SER A 586 -31.05 14.22 -26.22
N PHE A 587 -30.43 13.05 -26.46
CA PHE A 587 -29.82 12.73 -27.74
C PHE A 587 -30.83 12.84 -28.89
N THR A 588 -30.38 13.42 -29.99
CA THR A 588 -31.14 13.56 -31.24
C THR A 588 -30.21 13.25 -32.40
N TRP A 589 -30.64 12.37 -33.31
CA TRP A 589 -29.89 12.11 -34.55
C TRP A 589 -30.12 13.23 -35.55
N ARG A 590 -29.20 13.35 -36.51
CA ARG A 590 -29.40 14.20 -37.68
C ARG A 590 -30.74 13.90 -38.35
N GLY A 591 -31.59 14.93 -38.44
CA GLY A 591 -32.90 14.84 -39.08
C GLY A 591 -34.05 14.39 -38.18
N ASP A 592 -33.80 14.14 -36.88
CA ASP A 592 -34.88 13.91 -35.93
C ASP A 592 -35.69 15.20 -35.69
N PRO A 593 -37.01 15.08 -35.41
CA PRO A 593 -37.82 16.24 -35.08
C PRO A 593 -37.31 16.89 -33.78
N PRO A 594 -37.40 18.22 -33.65
CA PRO A 594 -37.05 18.91 -32.41
C PRO A 594 -37.93 18.41 -31.26
N ARG A 595 -37.32 18.22 -30.09
CA ARG A 595 -37.95 17.69 -28.87
C ARG A 595 -37.81 18.66 -27.71
#